data_AF-A0A1T4JWA0-F1
#
_entry.id   AF-A0A1T4JWA0-F1
#
_cell.length_a   1.000
_cell.length_b   1.000
_cell.length_c   1.000
_cell.angle_alpha   90.00
_cell.angle_beta   90.00
_cell.angle_gamma   90.00
#
_symmetry.space_group_name_H-M   'P 1'
#
loop_
_entity.id
_entity.type
_entity.pdbx_description
1 polymer ?
#
loop_
_entity_poly.entity_id
_entity_poly.type
_entity_poly.pdbx_seq_one_letter_code
_entity_poly.pdbx_strand_id
1 'polypeptide(L)'
;MSGGALSGMVAAWVLPDHHLSRKSATAVKLAASLVVLLTSLVLALMLSAANSSFSVNAGIVKKLGSDLIHLDHVLRVYGPEANGARADLRAYATWKNEELFSASPVPTTTNRATADLLDKLLDSILSLAPADRRQTALVAQAQTITANIYAGRWLLWENPGTTVPIQFLFVLIGWLFLIFLSFGLFAPVNATVVTSFFLTSLAVMGAILMILELGDPMHQSLVRISSEPMRIALAEIGRP
;
A
#
# COMPACT_ATOMS: atom_id res chain seq x y z
N MET A 1 18.70 -5.38 15.34
CA MET A 1 19.69 -4.33 15.67
C MET A 1 20.22 -4.49 17.10
N SER A 2 19.35 -4.74 18.10
CA SER A 2 19.80 -5.10 19.46
C SER A 2 20.81 -6.25 19.49
N GLY A 3 20.61 -7.28 18.67
CA GLY A 3 21.60 -8.37 18.50
C GLY A 3 22.97 -7.86 18.05
N GLY A 4 23.03 -6.91 17.10
CA GLY A 4 24.30 -6.30 16.67
C GLY A 4 24.98 -5.54 17.80
N ALA A 5 24.24 -4.72 18.54
CA ALA A 5 24.80 -3.99 19.69
C ALA A 5 25.35 -4.94 20.77
N LEU A 6 24.60 -5.99 21.11
CA LEU A 6 25.05 -6.99 22.08
C LEU A 6 26.25 -7.78 21.56
N SER A 7 26.25 -8.21 20.30
CA SER A 7 27.42 -8.84 19.67
C SER A 7 28.65 -7.93 19.71
N GLY A 8 28.47 -6.62 19.55
CA GLY A 8 29.54 -5.64 19.63
C GLY A 8 30.11 -5.55 21.04
N MET A 9 29.24 -5.47 22.05
CA MET A 9 29.65 -5.47 23.46
C MET A 9 30.39 -6.75 23.84
N VAL A 10 29.93 -7.91 23.37
CA VAL A 10 30.60 -9.20 23.61
C VAL A 10 31.95 -9.26 22.87
N ALA A 11 32.01 -8.80 21.63
CA ALA A 11 33.27 -8.73 20.89
C ALA A 11 34.29 -7.83 21.61
N ALA A 12 33.85 -6.70 22.18
CA ALA A 12 34.72 -5.81 22.96
C ALA A 12 35.40 -6.52 24.14
N TRP A 13 34.82 -7.59 24.69
CA TRP A 13 35.42 -8.35 25.79
C TRP A 13 36.55 -9.30 25.32
N VAL A 14 36.61 -9.61 24.02
CA VAL A 14 37.58 -10.54 23.44
C VAL A 14 38.74 -9.79 22.76
N LEU A 15 38.53 -8.53 22.35
CA LEU A 15 39.53 -7.75 21.62
C LEU A 15 40.58 -7.13 22.56
N PRO A 16 41.87 -7.11 22.15
CA PRO A 16 42.91 -6.38 22.87
C PRO A 16 42.68 -4.87 22.95
N ASP A 17 43.15 -4.23 24.02
CA ASP A 17 42.95 -2.80 24.31
C ASP A 17 43.38 -1.84 23.19
N HIS A 18 44.39 -2.21 22.39
CA HIS A 18 44.87 -1.37 21.28
C HIS A 18 43.87 -1.27 20.12
N HIS A 19 42.98 -2.25 19.95
CA HIS A 19 41.88 -2.18 18.97
C HIS A 19 40.69 -1.33 19.48
N LEU A 20 40.55 -1.20 20.80
CA LEU A 20 39.51 -0.40 21.47
C LEU A 20 39.98 1.02 21.82
N SER A 21 41.16 1.41 21.32
CA SER A 21 41.72 2.74 21.57
C SER A 21 40.76 3.84 21.11
N ARG A 22 40.85 5.02 21.73
CA ARG A 22 40.04 6.19 21.36
C ARG A 22 40.20 6.57 19.89
N LYS A 23 41.40 6.42 19.33
CA LYS A 23 41.70 6.70 17.91
C LYS A 23 40.98 5.71 16.99
N SER A 24 41.03 4.41 17.31
CA SER A 24 40.32 3.36 16.58
C SER A 24 38.80 3.57 16.64
N ALA A 25 38.27 3.86 17.84
CA ALA A 25 36.86 4.15 18.05
C ALA A 25 36.38 5.35 17.22
N THR A 26 37.17 6.43 17.16
CA THR A 26 36.84 7.60 16.33
C THR A 26 36.82 7.24 14.85
N ALA A 27 37.81 6.50 14.34
CA ALA A 27 37.86 6.10 12.94
C ALA A 27 36.68 5.21 12.54
N VAL A 28 36.35 4.20 13.36
CA VAL A 28 35.20 3.31 13.09
C VAL A 28 33.87 4.06 13.19
N LYS A 29 33.70 4.94 14.18
CA LYS A 29 32.48 5.75 14.31
C LYS A 29 32.31 6.71 13.12
N LEU A 30 33.41 7.29 12.61
CA LEU A 30 33.36 8.12 11.41
C LEU A 30 32.93 7.30 10.19
N ALA A 31 33.51 6.12 9.97
CA ALA A 31 33.09 5.22 8.90
C ALA A 31 31.61 4.79 9.05
N ALA A 32 31.18 4.44 10.27
CA ALA A 32 29.79 4.09 10.56
C ALA A 32 28.83 5.26 10.28
N SER A 33 29.24 6.51 10.55
CA SER A 33 28.41 7.68 10.28
C SER A 33 28.07 7.85 8.80
N LEU A 34 28.98 7.50 7.89
CA LEU A 34 28.70 7.49 6.44
C LEU A 34 27.63 6.45 6.08
N VAL A 35 27.70 5.26 6.68
CA VAL A 35 26.69 4.21 6.48
C VAL A 35 25.34 4.62 7.08
N VAL A 36 25.33 5.32 8.22
CA VAL A 36 24.11 5.88 8.83
C VAL A 36 23.44 6.88 7.90
N LEU A 37 24.19 7.81 7.31
CA LEU A 37 23.66 8.81 6.37
C LEU A 37 23.03 8.13 5.14
N LEU A 38 23.73 7.15 4.56
CA LEU A 38 23.22 6.38 3.43
C LEU A 38 21.95 5.59 3.82
N THR A 39 21.97 4.93 4.97
CA THR A 39 20.83 4.13 5.47
C THR A 39 19.62 5.01 5.74
N SER A 40 19.82 6.19 6.33
CA SER A 40 18.75 7.15 6.58
C SER A 40 18.12 7.65 5.28
N LEU A 41 18.92 7.94 4.27
CA LEU A 41 18.42 8.36 2.95
C LEU A 41 17.62 7.24 2.29
N VAL A 42 18.13 6.01 2.31
CA VAL A 42 17.44 4.84 1.75
C VAL A 42 16.10 4.61 2.45
N LEU A 43 16.08 4.62 3.79
CA LEU A 43 14.85 4.47 4.57
C LEU A 43 13.82 5.56 4.24
N ALA A 44 14.26 6.82 4.10
CA ALA A 44 13.38 7.93 3.74
C ALA A 44 12.77 7.76 2.34
N LEU A 45 13.58 7.35 1.35
CA LEU A 45 13.11 7.09 -0.01
C LEU A 45 12.15 5.91 -0.08
N MET A 46 12.43 4.83 0.66
CA MET A 46 11.52 3.68 0.76
C MET A 46 10.18 4.07 1.37
N LEU A 47 10.19 4.84 2.47
CA LEU A 47 8.97 5.34 3.08
C LEU A 47 8.18 6.25 2.13
N SER A 48 8.87 7.11 1.39
CA SER A 48 8.26 7.98 0.38
C SER A 48 7.61 7.16 -0.75
N ALA A 49 8.30 6.15 -1.27
CA ALA A 49 7.79 5.26 -2.31
C ALA A 49 6.57 4.46 -1.82
N ALA A 50 6.65 3.89 -0.61
CA ALA A 50 5.56 3.15 0.00
C ALA A 50 4.33 4.06 0.24
N ASN A 51 4.52 5.26 0.79
CA ASN A 51 3.45 6.23 0.98
C ASN A 51 2.83 6.71 -0.35
N SER A 52 3.64 6.90 -1.38
CA SER A 52 3.17 7.25 -2.73
C SER A 52 2.31 6.13 -3.30
N SER A 53 2.78 4.87 -3.23
CA SER A 53 2.02 3.70 -3.65
C SER A 53 0.68 3.58 -2.92
N PHE A 54 0.68 3.73 -1.59
CA PHE A 54 -0.54 3.76 -0.78
C PHE A 54 -1.50 4.86 -1.25
N SER A 55 -0.99 6.08 -1.45
CA SER A 55 -1.79 7.24 -1.85
C SER A 55 -2.41 7.08 -3.24
N VAL A 56 -1.65 6.53 -4.20
CA VAL A 56 -2.14 6.22 -5.56
C VAL A 56 -3.27 5.20 -5.50
N ASN A 57 -3.08 4.08 -4.81
CA ASN A 57 -4.10 3.04 -4.70
C ASN A 57 -5.36 3.54 -3.95
N ALA A 58 -5.19 4.31 -2.87
CA ALA A 58 -6.30 4.98 -2.19
C ALA A 58 -7.06 5.94 -3.11
N GLY A 59 -6.32 6.68 -3.96
CA GLY A 59 -6.87 7.55 -4.99
C GLY A 59 -7.69 6.78 -6.03
N ILE A 60 -7.21 5.63 -6.50
CA ILE A 60 -7.93 4.79 -7.47
C ILE A 60 -9.23 4.25 -6.86
N VAL A 61 -9.21 3.72 -5.64
CA VAL A 61 -10.44 3.25 -4.95
C VAL A 61 -11.43 4.40 -4.77
N LYS A 62 -10.96 5.59 -4.36
CA LYS A 62 -11.81 6.78 -4.24
C LYS A 62 -12.44 7.17 -5.58
N LYS A 63 -11.65 7.14 -6.66
CA LYS A 63 -12.12 7.44 -8.02
C LYS A 63 -13.15 6.41 -8.49
N LEU A 64 -12.91 5.11 -8.27
CA LEU A 64 -13.86 4.05 -8.58
C LEU A 64 -15.20 4.27 -7.87
N GLY A 65 -15.19 4.54 -6.56
CA GLY A 65 -16.42 4.87 -5.82
C GLY A 65 -17.17 6.06 -6.42
N SER A 66 -16.44 7.13 -6.79
CA SER A 66 -17.03 8.30 -7.45
C SER A 66 -17.61 7.99 -8.83
N ASP A 67 -16.91 7.21 -9.67
CA ASP A 67 -17.36 6.84 -11.00
C ASP A 67 -18.60 5.94 -10.93
N LEU A 68 -18.68 5.05 -9.95
CA LEU A 68 -19.86 4.21 -9.69
C LEU A 68 -21.09 5.04 -9.32
N ILE A 69 -20.95 6.02 -8.42
CA ILE A 69 -22.03 6.94 -8.03
C ILE A 69 -22.49 7.75 -9.25
N HIS A 70 -21.54 8.29 -10.01
CA HIS A 70 -21.84 9.10 -11.19
C HIS A 70 -22.55 8.28 -12.26
N LEU A 71 -22.10 7.05 -12.52
CA LEU A 71 -22.75 6.17 -13.49
C LEU A 71 -24.20 5.87 -13.08
N ASP A 72 -24.43 5.53 -11.81
CA ASP A 72 -25.79 5.30 -11.33
C ASP A 72 -26.68 6.54 -11.44
N HIS A 73 -26.15 7.73 -11.16
CA HIS A 73 -26.87 8.99 -11.37
C HIS A 73 -27.28 9.19 -12.83
N VAL A 74 -26.35 8.97 -13.78
CA VAL A 74 -26.63 9.07 -15.22
C VAL A 74 -27.71 8.08 -15.65
N LEU A 75 -27.64 6.83 -15.16
CA LEU A 75 -28.64 5.80 -15.45
C LEU A 75 -30.01 6.14 -14.85
N ARG A 76 -30.07 6.72 -13.64
CA ARG A 76 -31.33 7.22 -13.07
C ARG A 76 -31.95 8.33 -13.91
N VAL A 77 -31.13 9.27 -14.37
CA VAL A 77 -31.57 10.40 -15.21
C VAL A 77 -32.00 9.95 -16.61
N TYR A 78 -31.46 8.82 -17.11
CA TYR A 78 -31.88 8.20 -18.35
C TYR A 78 -33.34 7.72 -18.30
N GLY A 79 -33.71 7.02 -17.21
CA GLY A 79 -35.09 6.60 -16.95
C GLY A 79 -35.22 5.10 -16.62
N PRO A 80 -36.47 4.59 -16.51
CA PRO A 80 -36.75 3.24 -16.02
C PRO A 80 -36.22 2.13 -16.94
N GLU A 81 -35.99 2.40 -18.22
CA GLU A 81 -35.34 1.49 -19.17
C GLU A 81 -33.92 1.10 -18.73
N ALA A 82 -33.24 1.96 -17.97
CA ALA A 82 -31.90 1.71 -17.45
C ALA A 82 -31.87 0.90 -16.14
N ASN A 83 -33.02 0.48 -15.60
CA ASN A 83 -33.08 -0.27 -14.34
C ASN A 83 -32.30 -1.60 -14.40
N GLY A 84 -32.24 -2.26 -15.57
CA GLY A 84 -31.40 -3.44 -15.78
C GLY A 84 -29.91 -3.13 -15.59
N ALA A 85 -29.42 -2.07 -16.26
CA ALA A 85 -28.05 -1.61 -16.13
C ALA A 85 -27.72 -1.15 -14.68
N ARG A 86 -28.67 -0.51 -13.98
CA ARG A 86 -28.50 -0.15 -12.55
C ARG A 86 -28.36 -1.39 -11.66
N ALA A 87 -29.12 -2.46 -11.94
CA ALA A 87 -29.01 -3.72 -11.19
C ALA A 87 -27.64 -4.38 -11.42
N ASP A 88 -27.16 -4.41 -12.66
CA ASP A 88 -25.82 -4.93 -12.99
C ASP A 88 -24.71 -4.08 -12.36
N LEU A 89 -24.84 -2.75 -12.35
CA LEU A 89 -23.92 -1.83 -11.68
C LEU A 89 -23.84 -2.10 -10.18
N ARG A 90 -24.98 -2.33 -9.52
CA ARG A 90 -25.03 -2.66 -8.10
C ARG A 90 -24.37 -4.02 -7.83
N ALA A 91 -24.61 -5.01 -8.68
CA ALA A 91 -23.97 -6.32 -8.57
C ALA A 91 -22.45 -6.20 -8.71
N TYR A 92 -21.96 -5.50 -9.74
CA TYR A 92 -20.54 -5.22 -9.92
C TYR A 92 -19.94 -4.50 -8.70
N ALA A 93 -20.57 -3.43 -8.23
CA ALA A 93 -20.06 -2.66 -7.08
C ALA A 93 -19.97 -3.51 -5.80
N THR A 94 -20.92 -4.43 -5.60
CA THR A 94 -20.97 -5.31 -4.41
C THR A 94 -19.81 -6.30 -4.46
N TRP A 95 -19.69 -7.03 -5.57
CA TRP A 95 -18.61 -8.00 -5.79
C TRP A 95 -17.24 -7.35 -5.78
N LYS A 96 -17.10 -6.15 -6.38
CA LYS A 96 -15.83 -5.43 -6.38
C LYS A 96 -15.43 -4.97 -4.98
N ASN A 97 -16.39 -4.55 -4.15
CA ASN A 97 -16.12 -4.20 -2.76
C ASN A 97 -15.64 -5.43 -1.95
N GLU A 98 -16.26 -6.58 -2.15
CA GLU A 98 -15.84 -7.84 -1.52
C GLU A 98 -14.45 -8.29 -2.02
N GLU A 99 -14.18 -8.17 -3.31
CA GLU A 99 -12.86 -8.45 -3.91
C GLU A 99 -11.77 -7.55 -3.30
N LEU A 100 -12.06 -6.27 -3.05
CA LEU A 100 -11.07 -5.31 -2.52
C LEU A 100 -10.87 -5.38 -1.00
N PHE A 101 -11.90 -5.75 -0.24
CA PHE A 101 -11.90 -5.57 1.23
C PHE A 101 -12.25 -6.82 2.03
N SER A 102 -12.39 -7.99 1.40
CA SER A 102 -12.65 -9.23 2.13
C SER A 102 -11.45 -9.65 3.00
N ALA A 103 -11.74 -10.26 4.15
CA ALA A 103 -10.73 -10.67 5.13
C ALA A 103 -9.97 -11.95 4.73
N SER A 104 -10.48 -12.70 3.76
CA SER A 104 -9.89 -13.95 3.26
C SER A 104 -9.18 -13.74 1.94
N PRO A 105 -8.12 -14.49 1.62
CA PRO A 105 -7.47 -14.42 0.31
C PRO A 105 -8.50 -14.60 -0.79
N VAL A 106 -8.68 -13.58 -1.62
CA VAL A 106 -9.65 -13.63 -2.71
C VAL A 106 -9.10 -14.58 -3.77
N PRO A 107 -9.79 -15.69 -4.08
CA PRO A 107 -9.33 -16.60 -5.12
C PRO A 107 -9.32 -15.87 -6.48
N THR A 108 -8.37 -16.22 -7.35
CA THR A 108 -8.24 -15.63 -8.70
C THR A 108 -9.53 -15.73 -9.52
N THR A 109 -10.43 -16.64 -9.16
CA THR A 109 -11.78 -16.81 -9.74
C THR A 109 -12.69 -15.61 -9.49
N THR A 110 -12.60 -14.95 -8.33
CA THR A 110 -13.42 -13.77 -8.02
C THR A 110 -13.06 -12.60 -8.92
N ASN A 111 -11.78 -12.44 -9.28
CA ASN A 111 -11.37 -11.41 -10.22
C ASN A 111 -12.02 -11.56 -11.60
N ARG A 112 -12.14 -12.80 -12.10
CA ARG A 112 -12.82 -13.08 -13.38
C ARG A 112 -14.32 -12.78 -13.26
N ALA A 113 -14.97 -13.22 -12.19
CA ALA A 113 -16.38 -12.93 -11.94
C ALA A 113 -16.68 -11.42 -11.94
N THR A 114 -15.84 -10.60 -11.30
CA THR A 114 -16.00 -9.15 -11.30
C THR A 114 -15.74 -8.52 -12.68
N ALA A 115 -14.88 -9.12 -13.51
CA ALA A 115 -14.72 -8.69 -14.90
C ALA A 115 -16.00 -8.96 -15.71
N ASP A 116 -16.52 -10.19 -15.62
CA ASP A 116 -17.72 -10.62 -16.34
C ASP A 116 -18.94 -9.75 -15.97
N LEU A 117 -19.05 -9.32 -14.70
CA LEU A 117 -20.09 -8.38 -14.26
C LEU A 117 -19.93 -6.99 -14.87
N LEU A 118 -18.71 -6.53 -15.10
CA LEU A 118 -18.44 -5.24 -15.74
C LEU A 118 -18.72 -5.29 -17.25
N ASP A 119 -18.40 -6.41 -17.89
CA ASP A 119 -18.74 -6.67 -19.29
C ASP A 119 -20.26 -6.68 -19.47
N LYS A 120 -20.96 -7.40 -18.58
CA LYS A 120 -22.43 -7.43 -18.56
C LYS A 120 -23.04 -6.04 -18.34
N LEU A 121 -22.47 -5.22 -17.46
CA LEU A 121 -22.91 -3.84 -17.26
C LEU A 121 -22.77 -3.03 -18.55
N LEU A 122 -21.63 -3.15 -19.24
CA LEU A 122 -21.41 -2.48 -20.51
C LEU A 122 -22.42 -2.92 -21.56
N ASP A 123 -22.67 -4.22 -21.69
CA ASP A 123 -23.69 -4.77 -22.61
C ASP A 123 -25.09 -4.23 -22.29
N SER A 124 -25.46 -4.17 -21.02
CA SER A 124 -26.73 -3.57 -20.57
C SER A 124 -26.83 -2.09 -20.96
N ILE A 125 -25.74 -1.30 -20.85
CA ILE A 125 -25.71 0.09 -21.30
C ILE A 125 -25.82 0.20 -22.83
N LEU A 126 -25.16 -0.68 -23.57
CA LEU A 126 -25.20 -0.71 -25.04
C LEU A 126 -26.56 -1.16 -25.59
N SER A 127 -27.31 -1.95 -24.82
CA SER A 127 -28.66 -2.41 -25.17
C SER A 127 -29.75 -1.34 -25.01
N LEU A 128 -29.43 -0.19 -24.40
CA LEU A 128 -30.37 0.92 -24.25
C LEU A 128 -30.71 1.49 -25.63
N ALA A 129 -32.01 1.72 -25.87
CA ALA A 129 -32.53 2.27 -27.11
C ALA A 129 -32.90 3.76 -26.90
N PRO A 130 -31.97 4.71 -27.08
CA PRO A 130 -32.24 6.13 -26.87
C PRO A 130 -33.26 6.66 -27.88
N ALA A 131 -34.34 7.27 -27.38
CA ALA A 131 -35.40 7.86 -28.18
C ALA A 131 -35.09 9.31 -28.62
N ASP A 132 -34.25 10.04 -27.88
CA ASP A 132 -33.92 11.44 -28.15
C ASP A 132 -32.41 11.74 -28.04
N ARG A 133 -32.03 12.98 -28.42
CA ARG A 133 -30.64 13.45 -28.33
C ARG A 133 -30.11 13.49 -26.89
N ARG A 134 -30.99 13.71 -25.90
CA ARG A 134 -30.62 13.78 -24.48
C ARG A 134 -30.21 12.40 -23.97
N GLN A 135 -31.02 11.38 -24.24
CA GLN A 135 -30.74 9.98 -23.93
C GLN A 135 -29.51 9.48 -24.68
N THR A 136 -29.32 9.88 -25.94
CA THR A 136 -28.09 9.57 -26.69
C THR A 136 -26.85 10.12 -25.97
N ALA A 137 -26.90 11.37 -25.49
CA ALA A 137 -25.80 11.97 -24.74
C ALA A 137 -25.55 11.27 -23.39
N LEU A 138 -26.62 10.85 -22.69
CA LEU A 138 -26.50 10.11 -21.43
C LEU A 138 -25.87 8.73 -21.62
N VAL A 139 -26.22 8.00 -22.70
CA VAL A 139 -25.59 6.71 -23.02
C VAL A 139 -24.10 6.88 -23.33
N ALA A 140 -23.73 7.90 -24.13
CA ALA A 140 -22.33 8.21 -24.42
C ALA A 140 -21.53 8.57 -23.14
N GLN A 141 -22.15 9.32 -22.23
CA GLN A 141 -21.56 9.62 -20.92
C GLN A 141 -21.40 8.36 -20.06
N ALA A 142 -22.42 7.50 -20.01
CA ALA A 142 -22.38 6.23 -19.29
C ALA A 142 -21.26 5.30 -19.80
N GLN A 143 -21.08 5.22 -21.12
CA GLN A 143 -19.98 4.46 -21.74
C GLN A 143 -18.61 5.03 -21.33
N THR A 144 -18.46 6.35 -21.33
CA THR A 144 -17.21 7.01 -20.92
C THR A 144 -16.89 6.73 -19.45
N ILE A 145 -17.87 6.82 -18.56
CA ILE A 145 -17.68 6.50 -17.14
C ILE A 145 -17.35 5.01 -16.96
N THR A 146 -18.01 4.12 -17.72
CA THR A 146 -17.72 2.69 -17.68
C THR A 146 -16.29 2.39 -18.14
N ALA A 147 -15.80 3.04 -19.20
CA ALA A 147 -14.40 2.94 -19.64
C ALA A 147 -13.41 3.42 -18.56
N ASN A 148 -13.76 4.46 -17.81
CA ASN A 148 -12.95 4.91 -16.67
C ASN A 148 -12.90 3.88 -15.53
N ILE A 149 -14.00 3.15 -15.30
CA ILE A 149 -14.06 2.06 -14.32
C ILE A 149 -13.15 0.90 -14.76
N TYR A 150 -13.16 0.54 -16.05
CA TYR A 150 -12.21 -0.43 -16.63
C TYR A 150 -10.77 -0.02 -16.41
N ALA A 151 -10.42 1.23 -16.73
CA ALA A 151 -9.06 1.74 -16.55
C ALA A 151 -8.64 1.71 -15.07
N GLY A 152 -9.50 2.13 -14.15
CA GLY A 152 -9.24 2.08 -12.70
C GLY A 152 -9.03 0.65 -12.19
N ARG A 153 -9.81 -0.30 -12.70
CA ARG A 153 -9.66 -1.73 -12.37
C ARG A 153 -8.28 -2.26 -12.80
N TRP A 154 -7.83 -1.96 -14.02
CA TRP A 154 -6.51 -2.37 -14.49
C TRP A 154 -5.38 -1.70 -13.72
N LEU A 155 -5.52 -0.42 -13.38
CA LEU A 155 -4.52 0.31 -12.60
C LEU A 155 -4.29 -0.28 -11.21
N LEU A 156 -5.33 -0.80 -10.53
CA LEU A 156 -5.18 -1.51 -9.25
C LEU A 156 -4.39 -2.81 -9.39
N TRP A 157 -4.48 -3.47 -10.55
CA TRP A 157 -3.76 -4.72 -10.83
C TRP A 157 -2.31 -4.47 -11.26
N GLU A 158 -2.09 -3.40 -12.02
CA GLU A 158 -0.77 -3.02 -12.52
C GLU A 158 0.07 -2.27 -11.47
N ASN A 159 -0.57 -1.69 -10.44
CA ASN A 159 0.09 -1.12 -9.26
C ASN A 159 -0.14 -1.99 -8.02
N PRO A 160 0.35 -3.24 -7.97
CA PRO A 160 0.13 -4.16 -6.84
C PRO A 160 0.73 -3.65 -5.52
N GLY A 161 1.52 -2.57 -5.56
CA GLY A 161 2.24 -2.03 -4.42
C GLY A 161 3.71 -1.80 -4.78
N THR A 162 4.43 -1.11 -3.90
CA THR A 162 5.89 -1.10 -3.97
C THR A 162 6.40 -2.33 -3.23
N THR A 163 6.47 -3.47 -3.94
CA THR A 163 7.08 -4.67 -3.37
C THR A 163 8.58 -4.43 -3.23
N VAL A 164 9.01 -4.07 -2.03
CA VAL A 164 10.44 -3.98 -1.70
C VAL A 164 11.05 -5.36 -1.92
N PRO A 165 12.06 -5.50 -2.80
CA PRO A 165 12.72 -6.78 -3.00
C PRO A 165 13.32 -7.27 -1.68
N ILE A 166 13.03 -8.51 -1.29
CA ILE A 166 13.48 -9.07 -0.02
C ILE A 166 15.01 -9.02 0.12
N GLN A 167 15.72 -9.15 -1.01
CA GLN A 167 17.18 -9.04 -1.08
C GLN A 167 17.66 -7.66 -0.63
N PHE A 168 16.97 -6.59 -1.02
CA PHE A 168 17.30 -5.23 -0.61
C PHE A 168 17.10 -5.03 0.89
N LEU A 169 16.03 -5.61 1.43
CA LEU A 169 15.72 -5.60 2.86
C LEU A 169 16.82 -6.30 3.68
N PHE A 170 17.34 -7.44 3.20
CA PHE A 170 18.48 -8.11 3.84
C PHE A 170 19.73 -7.24 3.89
N VAL A 171 20.06 -6.54 2.79
CA VAL A 171 21.22 -5.62 2.74
C VAL A 171 21.04 -4.48 3.74
N LEU A 172 19.85 -3.87 3.79
CA LEU A 172 19.53 -2.79 4.70
C LEU A 172 19.61 -3.21 6.18
N ILE A 173 19.03 -4.37 6.51
CA ILE A 173 19.14 -4.97 7.85
C ILE A 173 20.61 -5.26 8.19
N GLY A 174 21.40 -5.71 7.21
CA GLY A 174 22.83 -5.92 7.36
C GLY A 174 23.58 -4.63 7.71
N TRP A 175 23.33 -3.53 7.00
CA TRP A 175 23.92 -2.22 7.31
C TRP A 175 23.54 -1.74 8.72
N LEU A 176 22.26 -1.85 9.08
CA LEU A 176 21.76 -1.50 10.40
C LEU A 176 22.40 -2.36 11.51
N PHE A 177 22.61 -3.66 11.24
CA PHE A 177 23.32 -4.55 12.14
C PHE A 177 24.78 -4.09 12.34
N LEU A 178 25.51 -3.77 11.27
CA LEU A 178 26.90 -3.31 11.34
C LEU A 178 27.05 -1.97 12.06
N ILE A 179 26.10 -1.05 11.88
CA ILE A 179 26.05 0.22 12.61
C ILE A 179 25.93 -0.05 14.12
N PHE A 180 24.95 -0.86 14.52
CA PHE A 180 24.72 -1.18 15.93
C PHE A 180 25.87 -2.00 16.53
N LEU A 181 26.47 -2.90 15.75
CA LEU A 181 27.69 -3.62 16.11
C LEU A 181 28.83 -2.65 16.43
N SER A 182 29.06 -1.66 15.55
CA SER A 182 30.09 -0.65 15.73
C SER A 182 29.84 0.21 16.97
N PHE A 183 28.58 0.59 17.23
CA PHE A 183 28.24 1.34 18.44
C PHE A 183 28.39 0.50 19.71
N GLY A 184 27.95 -0.76 19.69
CA GLY A 184 28.08 -1.70 20.80
C GLY A 184 29.53 -2.01 21.16
N LEU A 185 30.41 -2.13 20.17
CA LEU A 185 31.83 -2.42 20.35
C LEU A 185 32.56 -1.36 21.22
N PHE A 186 32.13 -0.10 21.16
CA PHE A 186 32.74 1.00 21.92
C PHE A 186 31.81 1.57 23.01
N ALA A 187 30.72 0.86 23.33
CA ALA A 187 29.75 1.28 24.31
C ALA A 187 30.10 0.76 25.72
N PRO A 188 29.93 1.57 26.79
CA PRO A 188 30.02 1.04 28.14
C PRO A 188 28.83 0.11 28.42
N VAL A 189 29.10 -1.03 29.05
CA VAL A 189 28.09 -2.05 29.37
C VAL A 189 27.32 -1.64 30.64
N ASN A 190 26.39 -0.69 30.49
CA ASN A 190 25.48 -0.29 31.56
C ASN A 190 24.02 -0.35 31.10
N ALA A 191 23.11 -0.44 32.07
CA ALA A 191 21.67 -0.60 31.81
C ALA A 191 21.10 0.52 30.93
N THR A 192 21.56 1.76 31.10
CA THR A 192 21.10 2.92 30.32
C THR A 192 21.42 2.76 28.83
N VAL A 193 22.64 2.37 28.49
CA VAL A 193 23.06 2.20 27.10
C VAL A 193 22.36 1.01 26.44
N VAL A 194 22.24 -0.11 27.15
CA VAL A 194 21.52 -1.29 26.65
C VAL A 194 20.04 -0.96 26.39
N THR A 195 19.39 -0.27 27.33
CA THR A 195 18.01 0.16 27.20
C THR A 195 17.84 1.13 26.03
N SER A 196 18.77 2.08 25.87
CA SER A 196 18.76 3.01 24.73
C SER A 196 18.85 2.27 23.39
N PHE A 197 19.79 1.33 23.22
CA PHE A 197 19.86 0.53 21.99
C PHE A 197 18.62 -0.30 21.73
N PHE A 198 18.00 -0.84 22.78
CA PHE A 198 16.74 -1.56 22.65
C PHE A 198 15.61 -0.65 22.15
N LEU A 199 15.43 0.54 22.75
CA LEU A 199 14.43 1.51 22.31
C LEU A 199 14.68 1.97 20.87
N THR A 200 15.93 2.24 20.49
CA THR A 200 16.26 2.61 19.10
C THR A 200 15.98 1.46 18.14
N SER A 201 16.28 0.22 18.52
CA SER A 201 15.95 -0.95 17.69
C SER A 201 14.44 -1.10 17.51
N LEU A 202 13.64 -0.81 18.54
CA LEU A 202 12.18 -0.85 18.45
C LEU A 202 11.65 0.24 17.51
N ALA A 203 12.18 1.46 17.61
CA ALA A 203 11.80 2.58 16.73
C ALA A 203 12.08 2.27 15.26
N VAL A 204 13.28 1.75 14.94
CA VAL A 204 13.63 1.41 13.56
C VAL A 204 12.85 0.19 13.06
N MET A 205 12.56 -0.79 13.93
CA MET A 205 11.67 -1.89 13.58
C MET A 205 10.28 -1.36 13.21
N GLY A 206 9.72 -0.44 14.00
CA GLY A 206 8.45 0.22 13.69
C GLY A 206 8.48 0.95 12.35
N ALA A 207 9.56 1.67 12.03
CA ALA A 207 9.71 2.33 10.74
C ALA A 207 9.75 1.35 9.55
N ILE A 208 10.48 0.23 9.68
CA ILE A 208 10.54 -0.81 8.64
C ILE A 208 9.17 -1.48 8.47
N LEU A 209 8.48 -1.78 9.57
CA LEU A 209 7.12 -2.34 9.52
C LEU A 209 6.18 -1.38 8.80
N MET A 210 6.20 -0.08 9.14
CA MET A 210 5.39 0.93 8.46
C MET A 210 5.65 0.97 6.94
N ILE A 211 6.91 0.87 6.52
CA ILE A 211 7.28 0.83 5.10
C ILE A 211 6.68 -0.41 4.42
N LEU A 212 6.79 -1.58 5.05
CA LEU A 212 6.25 -2.83 4.50
C LEU A 212 4.72 -2.80 4.44
N GLU A 213 4.08 -2.27 5.47
CA GLU A 213 2.63 -2.14 5.56
C GLU A 213 2.04 -1.17 4.54
N LEU A 214 2.74 -0.06 4.26
CA LEU A 214 2.37 0.88 3.21
C LEU A 214 2.67 0.33 1.80
N GLY A 215 3.69 -0.53 1.69
CA GLY A 215 4.12 -1.14 0.43
C GLY A 215 3.13 -2.16 -0.14
N ASP A 216 2.37 -2.85 0.72
CA ASP A 216 1.30 -3.78 0.34
C ASP A 216 -0.04 -3.38 0.98
N PRO A 217 -0.71 -2.35 0.45
CA PRO A 217 -1.87 -1.74 1.08
C PRO A 217 -3.18 -2.52 0.89
N MET A 218 -3.16 -3.59 0.08
CA MET A 218 -4.33 -4.39 -0.31
C MET A 218 -4.42 -5.71 0.47
N HIS A 219 -3.28 -6.33 0.83
CA HIS A 219 -3.27 -7.54 1.66
C HIS A 219 -3.31 -7.19 3.16
N GLN A 220 -3.29 -8.20 4.04
CA GLN A 220 -3.51 -8.10 5.50
C GLN A 220 -2.48 -7.22 6.24
N SER A 221 -2.57 -5.90 6.06
CA SER A 221 -1.75 -4.87 6.69
C SER A 221 -2.53 -4.16 7.81
N LEU A 222 -1.86 -3.61 8.83
CA LEU A 222 -2.52 -2.78 9.86
C LEU A 222 -2.98 -1.43 9.27
N VAL A 223 -2.29 -0.93 8.25
CA VAL A 223 -2.66 0.29 7.51
C VAL A 223 -3.32 -0.11 6.19
N ARG A 224 -4.65 -0.10 6.16
CA ARG A 224 -5.45 -0.47 4.99
C ARG A 224 -6.00 0.74 4.27
N ILE A 225 -6.20 0.58 2.96
CA ILE A 225 -7.01 1.53 2.21
C ILE A 225 -8.44 1.49 2.75
N SER A 226 -9.02 2.66 2.98
CA SER A 226 -10.37 2.77 3.51
C SER A 226 -11.39 2.21 2.52
N SER A 227 -12.27 1.34 3.00
CA SER A 227 -13.43 0.83 2.25
C SER A 227 -14.55 1.86 2.11
N GLU A 228 -14.42 3.01 2.77
CA GLU A 228 -15.47 4.02 2.85
C GLU A 228 -15.98 4.53 1.50
N PRO A 229 -15.12 4.84 0.50
CA PRO A 229 -15.60 5.31 -0.80
C PRO A 229 -16.51 4.29 -1.50
N MET A 230 -16.19 3.00 -1.40
CA MET A 230 -17.00 1.92 -1.99
C MET A 230 -18.29 1.70 -1.20
N ARG A 231 -18.23 1.77 0.14
CA ARG A 231 -19.41 1.66 1.01
C ARG A 231 -20.41 2.80 0.76
N ILE A 232 -19.92 4.04 0.62
CA ILE A 232 -20.73 5.20 0.26
C ILE A 232 -21.35 4.99 -1.13
N ALA A 233 -20.56 4.53 -2.11
CA ALA A 233 -21.06 4.26 -3.45
C ALA A 233 -22.21 3.23 -3.44
N LEU A 234 -22.04 2.11 -2.71
CA LEU A 234 -23.08 1.09 -2.56
C LEU A 234 -24.34 1.64 -1.89
N ALA A 235 -24.19 2.47 -0.85
CA ALA A 235 -25.32 3.11 -0.19
C ALA A 235 -26.07 4.07 -1.12
N GLU A 236 -25.35 4.84 -1.94
CA GLU A 236 -25.92 5.79 -2.88
C GLU A 236 -26.65 5.07 -4.02
N ILE A 237 -25.99 4.09 -4.69
CA ILE A 237 -26.58 3.26 -5.75
C ILE A 237 -27.84 2.55 -5.26
N GLY A 238 -27.84 2.17 -3.98
CA GLY A 238 -28.96 1.47 -3.37
C GLY A 238 -30.21 2.32 -3.13
N ARG A 239 -30.14 3.64 -3.34
CA ARG A 239 -31.31 4.52 -3.26
C ARG A 239 -32.25 4.27 -4.45
N PRO A 240 -33.58 4.26 -4.20
CA PRO A 240 -34.58 4.09 -5.25
C PRO A 240 -34.38 5.10 -6.39
#